data_AF-A0AAF0X4W8-F1
#
_entry.id   AF-A0AAF0X4W8-F1
#
_cell.length_a   1.000
_cell.length_b   1.000
_cell.length_c   1.000
_cell.angle_alpha   90.00
_cell.angle_beta   90.00
_cell.angle_gamma   90.00
#
_symmetry.space_group_name_H-M   'P 1'
#
loop_
_entity.id
_entity.type
_entity.pdbx_description
1 polymer ?
#
loop_
_entity_poly.entity_id
_entity_poly.type
_entity_poly.pdbx_seq_one_letter_code
_entity_poly.pdbx_strand_id
1 'polypeptide(L)'
;MEVEPTLPAKRRVIRKKHFDENTQEDELCQSPEELFRLEYFLVVVDMAITSLQSRFEQLKIFENLFGFLFDSDKLKSLAENELRECCVTFHSAFSYSDSSDVDLNDLYSELKVLQSTLPDKLMSATEILEFVISADCYPNALIAYRIFLTVPVTVASAERSFSKLKLIKTYLRSSMSQERLNGLAIISIEKELLEHIDSNIIINDFASRKARRAHFL
;
A
#
# COMPACT_ATOMS: atom_id res chain seq x y z
N MET A 1 -9.55 -8.35 -34.51
CA MET A 1 -8.63 -9.32 -35.11
C MET A 1 -8.45 -10.44 -34.10
N GLU A 2 -9.22 -11.50 -34.24
CA GLU A 2 -9.07 -12.73 -33.44
C GLU A 2 -7.97 -13.55 -34.08
N VAL A 3 -6.72 -13.27 -33.69
CA VAL A 3 -5.58 -14.13 -34.07
C VAL A 3 -5.48 -15.17 -32.98
N GLU A 4 -5.83 -16.41 -33.31
CA GLU A 4 -5.61 -17.53 -32.38
C GLU A 4 -4.11 -17.67 -32.10
N PRO A 5 -3.69 -17.68 -30.83
CA PRO A 5 -2.27 -17.75 -30.49
C PRO A 5 -1.72 -19.15 -30.81
N THR A 6 -0.85 -19.26 -31.81
CA THR A 6 -0.13 -20.49 -32.11
C THR A 6 1.08 -20.65 -31.20
N LEU A 7 1.07 -21.65 -30.31
CA LEU A 7 2.22 -21.95 -29.45
C LEU A 7 3.37 -22.58 -30.27
N PRO A 8 4.60 -22.05 -30.22
CA PRO A 8 5.71 -22.57 -31.00
C PRO A 8 6.12 -23.96 -30.51
N ALA A 9 6.06 -24.96 -31.40
CA ALA A 9 6.50 -26.31 -31.09
C ALA A 9 8.04 -26.36 -30.99
N LYS A 10 8.56 -26.83 -29.85
CA LYS A 10 10.01 -26.99 -29.64
C LYS A 10 10.53 -28.10 -30.56
N ARG A 11 11.54 -27.79 -31.39
CA ARG A 11 12.16 -28.77 -32.30
C ARG A 11 12.80 -29.90 -31.48
N ARG A 12 12.35 -31.13 -31.71
CA ARG A 12 12.95 -32.32 -31.08
C ARG A 12 14.22 -32.72 -31.81
N VAL A 13 15.29 -32.93 -31.06
CA VAL A 13 16.55 -33.49 -31.57
C VAL A 13 16.54 -34.98 -31.24
N ILE A 14 16.28 -35.82 -32.24
CA ILE A 14 16.30 -37.27 -32.07
C ILE A 14 17.71 -37.76 -32.41
N ARG A 15 18.41 -38.36 -31.45
CA ARG A 15 19.67 -39.08 -31.70
C ARG A 15 19.40 -40.58 -31.90
N LYS A 16 20.28 -41.26 -32.63
CA LYS A 16 20.25 -42.73 -32.71
C LYS A 16 20.56 -43.31 -31.32
N LYS A 17 19.66 -44.15 -30.82
CA LYS A 17 19.79 -44.87 -29.54
C LYS A 17 20.59 -46.16 -29.71
N HIS A 18 21.29 -46.58 -28.66
CA HIS A 18 21.98 -47.89 -28.60
C HIS A 18 21.07 -48.95 -27.97
N PHE A 19 21.35 -50.24 -28.26
CA PHE A 19 20.47 -51.37 -27.94
C PHE A 19 20.14 -51.53 -26.44
N ASP A 20 21.04 -51.09 -25.54
CA ASP A 20 20.88 -51.22 -24.08
C ASP A 20 20.38 -49.94 -23.38
N GLU A 21 19.96 -48.89 -24.11
CA GLU A 21 19.41 -47.68 -23.48
C GLU A 21 17.97 -47.92 -22.99
N ASN A 22 17.77 -47.95 -21.66
CA ASN A 22 16.46 -48.10 -21.03
C ASN A 22 15.50 -46.93 -21.30
N THR A 23 14.25 -47.26 -21.59
CA THR A 23 13.13 -46.38 -22.01
C THR A 23 12.48 -45.55 -20.89
N GLN A 24 13.20 -45.22 -19.80
CA GLN A 24 12.60 -44.42 -18.71
C GLN A 24 12.54 -42.92 -19.00
N GLU A 25 13.20 -42.47 -20.07
CA GLU A 25 13.16 -41.09 -20.57
C GLU A 25 12.47 -41.00 -21.94
N ASP A 26 11.38 -41.75 -22.15
CA ASP A 26 10.37 -41.23 -23.07
C ASP A 26 9.75 -40.02 -22.37
N GLU A 27 10.42 -38.86 -22.50
CA GLU A 27 9.88 -37.55 -22.12
C GLU A 27 8.41 -37.53 -22.52
N LEU A 28 7.52 -37.55 -21.51
CA LEU A 28 6.08 -37.42 -21.70
C LEU A 28 5.89 -36.30 -22.71
N CYS A 29 5.43 -36.67 -23.90
CA CYS A 29 5.23 -35.75 -25.01
C CYS A 29 4.04 -34.87 -24.70
N GLN A 30 4.18 -33.99 -23.72
CA GLN A 30 3.16 -33.01 -23.38
C GLN A 30 3.03 -32.08 -24.58
N SER A 31 1.79 -31.86 -24.99
CA SER A 31 1.51 -30.91 -26.06
C SER A 31 2.06 -29.52 -25.66
N PRO A 32 2.42 -28.64 -26.61
CA PRO A 32 2.82 -27.27 -26.29
C PRO A 32 1.78 -26.54 -25.41
N GLU A 33 0.49 -26.87 -25.59
CA GLU A 33 -0.62 -26.40 -24.77
C GLU A 33 -0.55 -26.91 -23.33
N GLU A 34 -0.25 -28.20 -23.11
CA GLU A 34 -0.07 -28.76 -21.77
C GLU A 34 1.16 -28.20 -21.06
N LEU A 35 2.28 -28.01 -21.78
CA LEU A 35 3.48 -27.36 -21.23
C LEU A 35 3.18 -25.91 -20.83
N PHE A 36 2.54 -25.14 -21.70
CA PHE A 36 2.11 -23.78 -21.37
C PHE A 36 1.14 -23.79 -20.17
N ARG A 37 0.20 -24.74 -20.14
CA ARG A 37 -0.76 -24.88 -19.04
C ARG A 37 -0.05 -25.14 -17.71
N LEU A 38 0.89 -26.10 -17.68
CA LEU A 38 1.56 -26.53 -16.45
C LEU A 38 2.63 -25.54 -15.99
N GLU A 39 3.54 -25.12 -16.88
CA GLU A 39 4.71 -24.32 -16.53
C GLU A 39 4.41 -22.83 -16.38
N TYR A 40 3.37 -22.34 -17.06
CA TYR A 40 3.04 -20.90 -17.06
C TYR A 40 1.67 -20.63 -16.48
N PHE A 41 0.59 -21.14 -17.08
CA PHE A 41 -0.77 -20.77 -16.70
C PHE A 41 -1.08 -21.13 -15.24
N LEU A 42 -0.85 -22.39 -14.84
CA LEU A 42 -1.09 -22.83 -13.46
C LEU A 42 -0.18 -22.10 -12.48
N VAL A 43 1.09 -21.86 -12.82
CA VAL A 43 2.00 -21.07 -11.98
C VAL A 43 1.49 -19.65 -11.73
N VAL A 44 0.95 -18.99 -12.76
CA VAL A 44 0.35 -17.66 -12.63
C VAL A 44 -0.92 -17.70 -11.78
N VAL A 45 -1.76 -18.72 -11.96
CA VAL A 45 -2.98 -18.91 -11.16
C VAL A 45 -2.63 -19.16 -9.69
N ASP A 46 -1.68 -20.03 -9.41
CA ASP A 46 -1.23 -20.33 -8.04
C ASP A 46 -0.61 -19.10 -7.38
N MET A 47 0.16 -18.30 -8.13
CA MET A 47 0.68 -17.02 -7.66
C MET A 47 -0.45 -16.03 -7.32
N ALA A 48 -1.48 -15.95 -8.16
CA ALA A 48 -2.64 -15.11 -7.90
C ALA A 48 -3.42 -15.57 -6.65
N ILE A 49 -3.62 -16.88 -6.50
CA ILE A 49 -4.28 -17.46 -5.31
C ILE A 49 -3.46 -17.16 -4.05
N THR A 50 -2.16 -17.45 -4.07
CA THR A 50 -1.28 -17.26 -2.91
C THR A 50 -1.18 -15.79 -2.51
N SER A 51 -1.05 -14.89 -3.49
CA SER A 51 -1.01 -13.44 -3.21
C SER A 51 -2.33 -12.91 -2.65
N LEU A 52 -3.48 -13.40 -3.14
CA LEU A 52 -4.78 -13.05 -2.58
C LEU A 52 -4.93 -13.57 -1.15
N GLN A 53 -4.57 -14.84 -0.91
CA GLN A 53 -4.63 -15.45 0.42
C GLN A 53 -3.78 -14.66 1.43
N SER A 54 -2.52 -14.40 1.10
CA SER A 54 -1.62 -13.60 1.93
C SER A 54 -2.18 -12.20 2.22
N ARG A 55 -2.78 -11.54 1.22
CA ARG A 55 -3.41 -10.23 1.41
C ARG A 55 -4.63 -10.29 2.33
N PHE A 56 -5.47 -11.32 2.24
CA PHE A 56 -6.60 -11.49 3.15
C PHE A 56 -6.15 -11.77 4.59
N GLU A 57 -5.06 -12.51 4.80
CA GLU A 57 -4.48 -12.72 6.13
C GLU A 57 -3.97 -11.39 6.72
N GLN A 58 -3.28 -10.58 5.92
CA GLN A 58 -2.85 -9.24 6.35
C GLN A 58 -4.03 -8.33 6.70
N LEU A 59 -5.12 -8.38 5.92
CA LEU A 59 -6.33 -7.61 6.23
C LEU A 59 -6.99 -8.06 7.53
N LYS A 60 -6.98 -9.36 7.85
CA LYS A 60 -7.47 -9.86 9.15
C LYS A 60 -6.62 -9.37 10.31
N ILE A 61 -5.29 -9.36 10.16
CA ILE A 61 -4.38 -8.80 11.18
C ILE A 61 -4.68 -7.31 11.38
N PHE A 62 -4.88 -6.57 10.30
CA PHE A 62 -5.24 -5.16 10.35
C PHE A 62 -6.60 -4.93 11.03
N GLU A 63 -7.61 -5.74 10.71
CA GLU A 63 -8.93 -5.69 11.36
C GLU A 63 -8.81 -6.01 12.86
N ASN A 64 -8.00 -6.98 13.26
CA ASN A 64 -7.78 -7.27 14.67
C ASN A 64 -7.12 -6.11 15.41
N LEU A 65 -6.23 -5.36 14.74
CA LEU A 65 -5.48 -4.26 15.34
C LEU A 65 -6.28 -2.95 15.40
N PHE A 66 -7.05 -2.64 14.36
CA PHE A 66 -7.72 -1.34 14.22
C PHE A 66 -9.24 -1.42 14.11
N GLY A 67 -9.82 -2.62 14.07
CA GLY A 67 -11.24 -2.82 13.78
C GLY A 67 -12.19 -2.10 14.75
N PHE A 68 -11.75 -1.87 16.00
CA PHE A 68 -12.50 -1.13 17.00
C PHE A 68 -12.57 0.39 16.72
N LEU A 69 -11.70 0.92 15.86
CA LEU A 69 -11.61 2.33 15.48
C LEU A 69 -12.27 2.65 14.13
N PHE A 70 -12.89 1.68 13.45
CA PHE A 70 -13.41 1.90 12.10
C PHE A 70 -14.59 2.88 12.08
N ASP A 71 -15.56 2.65 12.96
CA ASP A 71 -16.82 3.38 12.98
C ASP A 71 -17.32 3.56 14.41
N SER A 72 -18.17 4.57 14.60
CA SER A 72 -18.78 4.89 15.90
C SER A 72 -19.55 3.73 16.49
N ASP A 73 -20.23 2.94 15.64
CA ASP A 73 -21.07 1.83 16.08
C ASP A 73 -20.23 0.67 16.60
N LYS A 74 -19.13 0.33 15.92
CA LYS A 74 -18.19 -0.68 16.40
C LYS A 74 -17.62 -0.27 17.75
N LEU A 75 -17.17 0.98 17.86
CA LEU A 75 -16.64 1.50 19.11
C LEU A 75 -17.69 1.46 20.23
N LYS A 76 -18.92 1.91 19.98
CA LYS A 76 -20.03 1.90 20.97
C LYS A 76 -20.51 0.50 21.34
N SER A 77 -20.44 -0.46 20.43
CA SER A 77 -20.93 -1.82 20.63
C SER A 77 -20.01 -2.71 21.48
N LEU A 78 -18.74 -2.32 21.62
CA LEU A 78 -17.73 -3.09 22.35
C LEU A 78 -17.99 -3.11 23.85
N ALA A 79 -18.00 -4.31 24.43
CA ALA A 79 -18.03 -4.47 25.88
C ALA A 79 -16.71 -4.00 26.52
N GLU A 80 -16.75 -3.61 27.80
CA GLU A 80 -15.56 -3.09 28.51
C GLU A 80 -14.36 -4.05 28.47
N ASN A 81 -14.61 -5.36 28.59
CA ASN A 81 -13.56 -6.38 28.55
C ASN A 81 -12.92 -6.46 27.14
N GLU A 82 -13.74 -6.45 26.10
CA GLU A 82 -13.29 -6.52 24.71
C GLU A 82 -12.52 -5.25 24.31
N LEU A 83 -13.01 -4.07 24.70
CA LEU A 83 -12.32 -2.81 24.48
C LEU A 83 -10.92 -2.84 25.11
N ARG A 84 -10.79 -3.39 26.32
CA ARG A 84 -9.50 -3.51 27.00
C ARG A 84 -8.57 -4.48 26.28
N GLU A 85 -9.08 -5.62 25.81
CA GLU A 85 -8.30 -6.57 25.01
C GLU A 85 -7.80 -5.95 23.70
N CYS A 86 -8.64 -5.16 23.01
CA CYS A 86 -8.25 -4.39 21.84
C CYS A 86 -7.15 -3.37 22.17
N CYS A 87 -7.26 -2.64 23.28
CA CYS A 87 -6.25 -1.67 23.71
C CYS A 87 -4.92 -2.35 24.05
N VAL A 88 -4.94 -3.52 24.71
CA VAL A 88 -3.73 -4.31 25.00
C VAL A 88 -3.06 -4.76 23.71
N THR A 89 -3.85 -5.29 22.77
CA THR A 89 -3.36 -5.73 21.46
C THR A 89 -2.72 -4.55 20.71
N PHE A 90 -3.41 -3.41 20.68
CA PHE A 90 -2.92 -2.19 20.07
C PHE A 90 -1.61 -1.70 20.69
N HIS A 91 -1.58 -1.55 22.01
CA HIS A 91 -0.39 -1.12 22.74
C HIS A 91 0.80 -2.05 22.47
N SER A 92 0.59 -3.37 22.48
CA SER A 92 1.65 -4.34 22.21
C SER A 92 2.23 -4.23 20.79
N ALA A 93 1.42 -3.86 19.80
CA ALA A 93 1.85 -3.69 18.42
C ALA A 93 2.66 -2.40 18.20
N PHE A 94 2.39 -1.37 19.01
CA PHE A 94 3.05 -0.05 18.95
C PHE A 94 3.97 0.22 20.16
N SER A 95 4.36 -0.84 20.87
CA SER A 95 5.39 -0.78 21.91
C SER A 95 6.69 -1.36 21.37
N TYR A 96 7.79 -0.62 21.53
CA TYR A 96 9.12 -1.13 21.25
C TYR A 96 10.02 -0.86 22.45
N SER A 97 10.57 -1.93 23.05
CA SER A 97 11.35 -1.87 24.29
C SER A 97 10.55 -1.20 25.43
N ASP A 98 11.04 -0.08 25.96
CA ASP A 98 10.42 0.70 27.05
C ASP A 98 9.64 1.93 26.56
N SER A 99 9.54 2.14 25.24
CA SER A 99 8.77 3.25 24.65
C SER A 99 7.54 2.74 23.92
N SER A 100 6.39 3.35 24.21
CA SER A 100 5.14 3.14 23.49
C SER A 100 4.63 4.47 22.94
N ASP A 101 4.12 4.45 21.71
CA ASP A 101 3.48 5.63 21.12
C ASP A 101 2.18 6.04 21.85
N VAL A 102 1.56 5.09 22.57
CA VAL A 102 0.27 5.25 23.23
C VAL A 102 0.28 4.55 24.59
N ASP A 103 -0.16 5.26 25.65
CA ASP A 103 -0.34 4.66 26.98
C ASP A 103 -1.62 3.80 27.02
N LEU A 104 -1.49 2.58 27.55
CA LEU A 104 -2.58 1.61 27.58
C LEU A 104 -3.79 2.07 28.42
N ASN A 105 -3.53 2.59 29.63
CA ASN A 105 -4.59 2.94 30.56
C ASN A 105 -5.26 4.25 30.17
N ASP A 106 -4.48 5.20 29.68
CA ASP A 106 -5.01 6.48 29.18
C ASP A 106 -5.83 6.25 27.93
N LEU A 107 -5.35 5.46 26.96
CA LEU A 107 -6.12 5.11 25.76
C LEU A 107 -7.45 4.46 26.12
N TYR A 108 -7.45 3.46 27.02
CA TYR A 108 -8.66 2.79 27.44
C TYR A 108 -9.65 3.76 28.11
N SER A 109 -9.15 4.62 29.00
CA SER A 109 -9.99 5.59 29.71
C SER A 109 -10.58 6.64 28.76
N GLU A 110 -9.76 7.17 27.85
CA GLU A 110 -10.17 8.11 26.81
C GLU A 110 -11.23 7.50 25.89
N LEU A 111 -11.03 6.26 25.41
CA LEU A 111 -11.98 5.57 24.54
C LEU A 111 -13.30 5.27 25.26
N LYS A 112 -13.25 4.93 26.55
CA LYS A 112 -14.45 4.74 27.38
C LYS A 112 -15.26 6.03 27.51
N VAL A 113 -14.58 7.17 27.73
CA VAL A 113 -15.24 8.47 27.73
C VAL A 113 -15.78 8.78 26.33
N LEU A 114 -15.00 8.51 25.28
CA LEU A 114 -15.38 8.74 23.89
C LEU A 114 -16.65 7.95 23.49
N GLN A 115 -16.79 6.70 23.91
CA GLN A 115 -18.01 5.90 23.71
C GLN A 115 -19.27 6.63 24.23
N SER A 116 -19.15 7.33 25.36
CA SER A 116 -20.24 8.07 26.00
C SER A 116 -20.47 9.48 25.46
N THR A 117 -19.44 10.13 24.90
CA THR A 117 -19.51 11.51 24.40
C THR A 117 -19.82 11.59 22.91
N LEU A 118 -19.58 10.51 22.16
CA LEU A 118 -19.89 10.46 20.73
C LEU A 118 -21.40 10.60 20.48
N PRO A 119 -21.82 11.45 19.52
CA PRO A 119 -23.23 11.62 19.18
C PRO A 119 -23.84 10.32 18.64
N ASP A 120 -25.16 10.18 18.76
CA ASP A 120 -25.92 9.03 18.21
C ASP A 120 -26.14 9.15 16.70
N LYS A 121 -25.05 9.42 15.98
CA LYS A 121 -24.95 9.42 14.52
C LYS A 121 -23.89 8.40 14.14
N LEU A 122 -24.12 7.67 13.05
CA LEU A 122 -23.09 6.85 12.43
C LEU A 122 -21.99 7.77 11.86
N MET A 123 -20.79 7.65 12.42
CA MET A 123 -19.61 8.43 12.05
C MET A 123 -18.50 7.49 11.59
N SER A 124 -17.85 7.85 10.48
CA SER A 124 -16.63 7.18 10.03
C SER A 124 -15.44 7.60 10.90
N ALA A 125 -14.35 6.82 10.88
CA ALA A 125 -13.12 7.16 11.58
C ALA A 125 -12.58 8.58 11.28
N THR A 126 -12.77 9.10 10.07
CA THR A 126 -12.35 10.48 9.73
C THR A 126 -13.21 11.52 10.45
N GLU A 127 -14.52 11.31 10.50
CA GLU A 127 -15.43 12.19 11.25
C GLU A 127 -15.16 12.11 12.76
N ILE A 128 -14.83 10.92 13.28
CA ILE A 128 -14.46 10.74 14.69
C ILE A 128 -13.13 11.45 15.00
N LEU A 129 -12.14 11.39 14.11
CA LEU A 129 -10.90 12.13 14.27
C LEU A 129 -11.16 13.64 14.34
N GLU A 130 -12.01 14.19 13.47
CA GLU A 130 -12.39 15.61 13.51
C GLU A 130 -13.05 15.98 14.85
N PHE A 131 -13.94 15.12 15.36
CA PHE A 131 -14.54 15.29 16.68
C PHE A 131 -13.49 15.31 17.79
N VAL A 132 -12.56 14.34 17.79
CA VAL A 132 -11.48 14.25 18.78
C VAL A 132 -10.58 15.49 18.74
N ILE A 133 -10.25 15.99 17.55
CA ILE A 133 -9.48 17.22 17.37
C ILE A 133 -10.25 18.43 17.93
N SER A 134 -11.55 18.52 17.69
CA SER A 134 -12.38 19.62 18.17
C SER A 134 -12.55 19.63 19.70
N ALA A 135 -12.53 18.45 20.32
CA ALA A 135 -12.70 18.29 21.76
C ALA A 135 -11.40 18.54 22.55
N ASP A 136 -10.23 18.37 21.91
CA ASP A 136 -8.88 18.62 22.48
C ASP A 136 -8.63 17.97 23.85
N CYS A 137 -9.25 16.80 24.10
CA CYS A 137 -9.18 16.12 25.39
C CYS A 137 -8.88 14.61 25.32
N TYR A 138 -8.56 14.10 24.12
CA TYR A 138 -8.24 12.68 23.89
C TYR A 138 -6.88 12.52 23.16
N PRO A 139 -5.74 12.81 23.82
CA PRO A 139 -4.43 12.74 23.18
C PRO A 139 -4.04 11.33 22.69
N ASN A 140 -4.32 10.29 23.46
CA ASN A 140 -3.99 8.92 23.09
C ASN A 140 -4.93 8.40 21.99
N ALA A 141 -6.23 8.70 22.08
CA ALA A 141 -7.17 8.37 21.01
C ALA A 141 -6.82 9.11 19.72
N LEU A 142 -6.40 10.39 19.79
CA LEU A 142 -5.93 11.15 18.65
C LEU A 142 -4.75 10.47 17.96
N ILE A 143 -3.75 10.00 18.72
CA ILE A 143 -2.60 9.27 18.17
C ILE A 143 -3.08 7.96 17.51
N ALA A 144 -3.95 7.20 18.17
CA ALA A 144 -4.47 5.94 17.64
C ALA A 144 -5.22 6.14 16.30
N TYR A 145 -6.11 7.13 16.22
CA TYR A 145 -6.82 7.47 14.97
C TYR A 145 -5.88 7.99 13.89
N ARG A 146 -4.84 8.77 14.24
CA ARG A 146 -3.83 9.22 13.28
C ARG A 146 -3.02 8.05 12.72
N ILE A 147 -2.60 7.11 13.54
CA ILE A 147 -1.92 5.89 13.09
C ILE A 147 -2.86 5.12 12.16
N PHE A 148 -4.09 4.86 12.59
CA PHE A 148 -5.07 4.13 11.80
C PHE A 148 -5.29 4.72 10.39
N LEU A 149 -5.53 6.03 10.31
CA LEU A 149 -5.85 6.71 9.05
C LEU A 149 -4.63 6.93 8.14
N THR A 150 -3.41 6.80 8.67
CA THR A 150 -2.17 6.94 7.90
C THR A 150 -1.57 5.62 7.46
N VAL A 151 -1.98 4.49 8.05
CA VAL A 151 -1.54 3.16 7.61
C VAL A 151 -2.14 2.86 6.23
N PRO A 152 -1.31 2.62 5.20
CA PRO A 152 -1.81 2.32 3.87
C PRO A 152 -2.40 0.90 3.83
N VAL A 153 -3.72 0.79 3.94
CA VAL A 153 -4.44 -0.50 3.80
C VAL A 153 -4.47 -0.98 2.34
N THR A 154 -4.28 -0.05 1.38
CA THR A 154 -4.32 -0.38 -0.05
C THR A 154 -3.08 0.11 -0.79
N VAL A 155 -2.60 -0.71 -1.72
CA VAL A 155 -1.52 -0.36 -2.66
C VAL A 155 -1.96 0.62 -3.75
N ALA A 156 -3.26 0.96 -3.83
CA ALA A 156 -3.82 1.79 -4.89
C ALA A 156 -3.15 3.17 -5.02
N SER A 157 -2.75 3.79 -3.90
CA SER A 157 -2.00 5.06 -3.92
C SER A 157 -0.59 4.90 -4.52
N ALA A 158 0.11 3.83 -4.15
CA ALA A 158 1.41 3.48 -4.71
C ALA A 158 1.29 3.14 -6.21
N GLU A 159 0.29 2.35 -6.61
CA GLU A 159 0.02 1.99 -8.01
C GLU A 159 -0.31 3.22 -8.86
N ARG A 160 -1.12 4.15 -8.34
CA ARG A 160 -1.39 5.44 -9.01
C ARG A 160 -0.09 6.23 -9.21
N SER A 161 0.78 6.26 -8.20
CA SER A 161 2.10 6.89 -8.27
C SER A 161 3.01 6.22 -9.30
N PHE A 162 3.04 4.89 -9.36
CA PHE A 162 3.80 4.13 -10.37
C PHE A 162 3.25 4.32 -11.80
N SER A 163 1.93 4.48 -11.94
CA SER A 163 1.31 4.83 -13.22
C SER A 163 1.80 6.19 -13.74
N LYS A 164 1.89 7.19 -12.86
CA LYS A 164 2.52 8.49 -13.20
C LYS A 164 4.00 8.33 -13.54
N LEU A 165 4.74 7.55 -12.75
CA LEU A 165 6.17 7.31 -12.99
C LEU A 165 6.42 6.66 -14.36
N LYS A 166 5.56 5.74 -14.80
CA LYS A 166 5.61 5.10 -16.12
C LYS A 166 5.47 6.10 -17.27
N LEU A 167 4.69 7.17 -17.09
CA LEU A 167 4.56 8.25 -18.08
C LEU A 167 5.79 9.16 -18.13
N ILE A 168 6.46 9.35 -16.99
CA ILE A 168 7.63 10.24 -16.88
C ILE A 168 8.90 9.53 -17.38
N LYS A 169 9.09 8.26 -16.99
CA LYS A 169 10.25 7.44 -17.30
C LYS A 169 10.01 6.61 -18.57
N THR A 170 10.14 7.26 -19.72
CA THR A 170 10.06 6.62 -21.04
C THR A 170 11.44 6.18 -21.54
N TYR A 171 11.49 5.23 -22.48
CA TYR A 171 12.74 4.78 -23.13
C TYR A 171 13.60 5.94 -23.65
N LEU A 172 12.98 6.93 -24.30
CA LEU A 172 13.65 8.13 -24.84
C LEU A 172 14.17 9.10 -23.76
N ARG A 173 13.77 8.94 -22.49
CA ARG A 173 14.15 9.79 -21.36
C ARG A 173 14.94 9.01 -20.29
N SER A 174 15.56 7.90 -20.68
CA SER A 174 16.27 6.98 -19.77
C SER A 174 17.56 7.56 -19.16
N SER A 175 18.11 8.65 -19.71
CA SER A 175 19.35 9.30 -19.24
C SER A 175 19.14 10.40 -18.19
N MET A 176 17.93 10.58 -17.64
CA MET A 176 17.69 11.61 -16.62
C MET A 176 18.30 11.26 -15.26
N SER A 177 18.75 12.27 -14.51
CA SER A 177 19.20 12.08 -13.13
C SER A 177 18.05 11.69 -12.20
N GLN A 178 18.36 10.95 -11.13
CA GLN A 178 17.37 10.55 -10.13
C GLN A 178 16.69 11.75 -9.45
N GLU A 179 17.45 12.81 -9.15
CA GLU A 179 16.89 14.05 -8.59
C GLU A 179 15.81 14.65 -9.49
N ARG A 180 16.07 14.71 -10.81
CA ARG A 180 15.11 15.24 -11.77
C ARG A 180 13.89 14.33 -11.91
N LEU A 181 14.08 13.01 -11.90
CA LEU A 181 12.99 12.04 -11.96
C LEU A 181 12.07 12.19 -10.75
N ASN A 182 12.65 12.24 -9.54
CA ASN A 182 11.89 12.39 -8.30
C ASN A 182 11.13 13.71 -8.26
N GLY A 183 11.76 14.82 -8.66
CA GLY A 183 11.09 16.12 -8.73
C GLY A 183 9.90 16.12 -9.69
N LEU A 184 10.06 15.53 -10.89
CA LEU A 184 8.96 15.41 -11.86
C LEU A 184 7.85 14.46 -11.38
N ALA A 185 8.23 13.39 -10.69
CA ALA A 185 7.28 12.45 -10.11
C ALA A 185 6.41 13.12 -9.05
N ILE A 186 7.02 13.85 -8.10
CA ILE A 186 6.30 14.59 -7.06
C ILE A 186 5.32 15.58 -7.69
N ILE A 187 5.77 16.38 -8.66
CA ILE A 187 4.91 17.34 -9.39
C ILE A 187 3.72 16.66 -10.07
N SER A 188 3.92 15.45 -10.62
CA SER A 188 2.87 14.74 -11.36
C SER A 188 1.90 13.96 -10.46
N ILE A 189 2.37 13.53 -9.28
CA ILE A 189 1.56 12.87 -8.25
C ILE A 189 0.72 13.91 -7.52
N GLU A 190 1.35 14.99 -7.04
CA GLU A 190 0.74 16.07 -6.26
C GLU A 190 0.22 17.22 -7.14
N LYS A 191 -0.34 16.88 -8.32
CA LYS A 191 -0.81 17.89 -9.28
C LYS A 191 -1.90 18.80 -8.67
N GLU A 192 -2.80 18.24 -7.88
CA GLU A 192 -3.88 18.98 -7.23
C GLU A 192 -3.32 20.02 -6.25
N LEU A 193 -2.32 19.65 -5.45
CA LEU A 193 -1.63 20.59 -4.57
C LEU A 193 -0.90 21.69 -5.36
N LEU A 194 -0.26 21.31 -6.48
CA LEU A 194 0.45 22.26 -7.34
C LEU A 194 -0.47 23.32 -7.95
N GLU A 195 -1.72 22.99 -8.27
CA GLU A 195 -2.71 23.94 -8.80
C GLU A 195 -3.03 25.08 -7.80
N HIS A 196 -2.79 24.86 -6.51
CA HIS A 196 -2.95 25.87 -5.46
C HIS A 196 -1.71 26.76 -5.23
N ILE A 197 -0.57 26.45 -5.87
CA ILE A 197 0.68 27.21 -5.70
C ILE A 197 0.78 28.30 -6.78
N ASP A 198 0.97 29.56 -6.36
CA ASP A 198 1.15 30.67 -7.29
C ASP A 198 2.49 30.58 -8.05
N SER A 199 2.39 30.41 -9.36
CA SER A 199 3.53 30.32 -10.27
C SER A 199 4.40 31.58 -10.25
N ASN A 200 3.82 32.76 -9.99
CA ASN A 200 4.57 34.02 -9.95
C ASN A 200 5.58 34.03 -8.78
N ILE A 201 5.21 33.44 -7.64
CA ILE A 201 6.11 33.33 -6.48
C ILE A 201 7.32 32.47 -6.85
N ILE A 202 7.10 31.34 -7.52
CA ILE A 202 8.16 30.42 -7.96
C ILE A 202 9.10 31.12 -8.96
N ILE A 203 8.53 31.84 -9.94
CA ILE A 203 9.32 32.59 -10.94
C ILE A 203 10.20 33.64 -10.26
N ASN A 204 9.63 34.41 -9.33
CA ASN A 204 10.35 35.46 -8.61
C ASN A 204 11.46 34.90 -7.71
N ASP A 205 11.21 33.81 -6.97
CA ASP A 205 12.24 33.14 -6.16
C ASP A 205 13.39 32.64 -7.07
N PHE A 206 13.07 31.97 -8.17
CA PHE A 206 14.08 31.47 -9.10
C PHE A 206 14.91 32.61 -9.72
N ALA A 207 14.25 33.71 -10.13
CA ALA A 207 14.92 34.89 -10.67
C ALA A 207 15.87 35.53 -9.63
N SER A 208 15.43 35.67 -8.37
CA SER A 208 16.25 36.25 -7.29
C SER A 208 17.53 35.45 -6.99
N ARG A 209 17.48 34.12 -7.14
CA ARG A 209 18.63 33.22 -6.95
C ARG A 209 19.61 33.29 -8.12
N LYS A 210 19.13 33.48 -9.35
CA LYS A 210 19.99 33.64 -10.54
C LYS A 210 20.57 35.04 -10.71
N ALA A 211 19.86 36.09 -10.31
CA ALA A 211 20.30 37.48 -10.41
C ALA A 211 21.64 37.72 -9.67
N ARG A 212 21.90 36.98 -8.59
CA ARG A 212 23.16 37.04 -7.83
C ARG A 212 24.37 36.39 -8.52
N ARG A 213 24.24 35.81 -9.71
CA ARG A 213 25.38 35.26 -10.47
C ARG A 213 26.04 36.25 -11.43
N ALA A 214 25.48 37.45 -11.60
CA ALA A 214 26.12 38.51 -12.38
C ALA A 214 26.93 39.44 -11.46
N HIS A 215 28.08 38.97 -10.99
CA HIS A 215 29.13 39.88 -10.52
C HIS A 215 29.77 40.51 -11.76
N PHE A 216 29.30 41.69 -12.15
CA PHE A 216 30.04 42.56 -13.05
C PHE A 216 31.18 43.19 -12.24
N LEU A 217 32.40 42.74 -12.51
CA LEU A 217 33.65 43.45 -12.21
C LEU A 217 34.17 44.04 -13.52
#